data_AF-A0A524KJK9-F1
#
_entry.id   AF-A0A524KJK9-F1
#
_cell.length_a   1.000
_cell.length_b   1.000
_cell.length_c   1.000
_cell.angle_alpha   90.00
_cell.angle_beta   90.00
_cell.angle_gamma   90.00
#
_symmetry.space_group_name_H-M   'P 1'
#
loop_
_entity.id
_entity.type
_entity.pdbx_description
1 polymer ?
#
loop_
_entity_poly.entity_id
_entity_poly.type
_entity_poly.pdbx_seq_one_letter_code
_entity_poly.pdbx_strand_id
1 'polypeptide(L)'
;NPQVYDELVTVSDDEGKDIALRLAREEGIFVGLSAGATLAAGLKVAQQAEAGSSILVMLPDTGERYLSTFLFQEVAEGSDDEWLASIEGGGKPA
;
A
#
# COMPACT_ATOMS: atom_id res chain seq x y z
N ASN A 1 -3.93 24.42 -15.87
CA ASN A 1 -4.33 23.28 -16.73
C ASN A 1 -5.55 22.53 -16.18
N PRO A 2 -6.65 23.21 -15.78
CA PRO A 2 -7.82 22.54 -15.18
C PRO A 2 -8.70 21.76 -16.17
N GLN A 3 -8.28 21.65 -17.43
CA GLN A 3 -9.07 21.02 -18.49
C GLN A 3 -8.64 19.58 -18.81
N VAL A 4 -7.60 19.06 -18.14
CA VAL A 4 -7.05 17.72 -18.41
C VAL A 4 -7.32 16.71 -17.30
N TYR A 5 -8.01 17.11 -16.24
CA TYR A 5 -8.45 16.23 -15.15
C TYR A 5 -9.91 16.51 -14.82
N ASP A 6 -10.67 15.47 -14.51
CA ASP A 6 -12.09 15.58 -14.15
C ASP A 6 -12.29 15.71 -12.64
N GLU A 7 -11.47 15.00 -11.86
CA GLU A 7 -11.56 14.94 -10.41
C GLU A 7 -10.18 15.12 -9.77
N LEU A 8 -10.15 15.78 -8.60
CA LEU A 8 -8.97 15.90 -7.76
C LEU A 8 -9.19 15.11 -6.46
N VAL A 9 -8.56 13.95 -6.36
CA VAL A 9 -8.63 13.09 -5.17
C VAL A 9 -7.38 13.31 -4.33
N THR A 10 -7.56 13.62 -3.04
CA THR A 10 -6.45 13.73 -2.08
C THR A 10 -6.19 12.40 -1.37
N VAL A 11 -4.92 12.12 -1.13
CA VAL A 11 -4.44 10.93 -0.42
C VAL A 11 -3.34 11.38 0.54
N SER A 12 -3.39 10.91 1.79
CA SER A 12 -2.33 11.19 2.76
C SER A 12 -1.11 10.30 2.53
N ASP A 13 0.04 10.71 3.04
CA ASP A 13 1.26 9.89 2.99
C ASP A 13 1.08 8.54 3.67
N ASP A 14 0.35 8.49 4.79
CA ASP A 14 0.03 7.27 5.53
C ASP A 14 -0.88 6.34 4.72
N GLU A 15 -1.93 6.88 4.07
CA GLU A 15 -2.79 6.08 3.17
C GLU A 15 -1.97 5.50 2.00
N GLY A 16 -1.08 6.29 1.42
CA GLY A 16 -0.20 5.83 0.35
C GLY A 16 0.75 4.72 0.80
N LYS A 17 1.37 4.88 1.99
CA LYS A 17 2.23 3.86 2.62
C LYS A 17 1.47 2.56 2.85
N ASP A 18 0.31 2.63 3.50
CA ASP A 18 -0.48 1.45 3.86
C ASP A 18 -0.89 0.67 2.62
N ILE A 19 -1.36 1.37 1.57
CA ILE A 19 -1.74 0.73 0.32
C ILE A 19 -0.53 0.14 -0.42
N ALA A 20 0.64 0.79 -0.42
CA ALA A 20 1.85 0.21 -1.00
C ALA A 20 2.27 -1.10 -0.28
N LEU A 21 2.21 -1.13 1.05
CA LEU A 21 2.53 -2.32 1.84
C LEU A 21 1.49 -3.44 1.64
N ARG A 22 0.20 -3.09 1.59
CA ARG A 22 -0.88 -4.05 1.27
C ARG A 22 -0.72 -4.63 -0.12
N LEU A 23 -0.43 -3.81 -1.12
CA LEU A 23 -0.21 -4.29 -2.49
C LEU A 23 0.95 -5.29 -2.57
N ALA A 24 2.02 -5.07 -1.81
CA ALA A 24 3.13 -6.02 -1.71
C ALA A 24 2.75 -7.33 -1.00
N ARG A 25 1.99 -7.25 0.11
CA ARG A 25 1.63 -8.41 0.95
C ARG A 25 0.49 -9.25 0.37
N GLU A 26 -0.50 -8.61 -0.24
CA GLU A 26 -1.75 -9.22 -0.70
C GLU A 26 -1.65 -9.66 -2.17
N GLU A 27 -0.92 -8.91 -3.01
CA GLU A 27 -0.87 -9.14 -4.47
C GLU A 27 0.56 -9.43 -4.98
N GLY A 28 1.58 -9.33 -4.12
CA GLY A 28 2.98 -9.58 -4.51
C GLY A 28 3.59 -8.51 -5.42
N ILE A 29 2.98 -7.32 -5.50
CA ILE A 29 3.44 -6.22 -6.36
C ILE A 29 4.11 -5.15 -5.48
N PHE A 30 5.45 -5.15 -5.47
CA PHE A 30 6.23 -4.30 -4.58
C PHE A 30 6.63 -2.96 -5.22
N VAL A 31 6.09 -1.85 -4.69
CA VAL A 31 6.15 -0.52 -5.31
C VAL A 31 6.48 0.60 -4.32
N GLY A 32 6.81 1.79 -4.83
CA GLY A 32 7.03 2.98 -4.02
C GLY A 32 5.75 3.66 -3.51
N LEU A 33 5.94 4.75 -2.76
CA LEU A 33 4.86 5.49 -2.10
C LEU A 33 3.86 6.12 -3.06
N SER A 34 4.33 6.68 -4.18
CA SER A 34 3.44 7.31 -5.16
C SER A 34 2.53 6.30 -5.86
N ALA A 35 3.00 5.06 -6.06
CA ALA A 35 2.20 3.95 -6.56
C ALA A 35 1.12 3.52 -5.55
N GLY A 36 1.46 3.51 -4.25
CA GLY A 36 0.48 3.32 -3.19
C GLY A 36 -0.59 4.42 -3.20
N ALA A 37 -0.19 5.68 -3.40
CA ALA A 37 -1.11 6.80 -3.45
C ALA A 37 -2.06 6.78 -4.66
N THR A 38 -1.56 6.45 -5.86
CA THR A 38 -2.41 6.31 -7.05
C THR A 38 -3.38 5.15 -6.92
N LEU A 39 -2.96 4.02 -6.35
CA LEU A 39 -3.86 2.90 -6.06
C LEU A 39 -4.88 3.27 -4.98
N ALA A 40 -4.50 3.97 -3.92
CA ALA A 40 -5.41 4.45 -2.89
C ALA A 40 -6.50 5.35 -3.50
N ALA A 41 -6.13 6.31 -4.35
CA ALA A 41 -7.08 7.14 -5.09
C ALA A 41 -7.97 6.30 -6.01
N GLY A 42 -7.39 5.36 -6.76
CA GLY A 42 -8.13 4.45 -7.63
C GLY A 42 -9.16 3.60 -6.88
N LEU A 43 -8.82 3.10 -5.68
CA LEU A 43 -9.74 2.35 -4.82
C LEU A 43 -10.88 3.23 -4.29
N LYS A 44 -10.61 4.51 -3.94
CA LYS A 44 -11.66 5.47 -3.57
C LYS A 44 -12.64 5.72 -4.71
N VAL A 45 -12.13 5.87 -5.94
CA VAL A 45 -12.97 6.00 -7.16
C VAL A 45 -13.75 4.71 -7.42
N ALA A 46 -13.11 3.54 -7.28
CA ALA A 46 -13.75 2.24 -7.48
C ALA A 46 -14.94 2.00 -6.55
N GLN A 47 -14.89 2.49 -5.30
CA GLN A 47 -16.00 2.36 -4.34
C GLN A 47 -17.26 3.12 -4.78
N GLN A 48 -17.13 4.12 -5.65
CA GLN A 48 -18.23 4.95 -6.15
C GLN A 48 -18.64 4.59 -7.58
N ALA A 49 -17.82 3.78 -8.27
CA ALA A 49 -18.03 3.40 -9.66
C ALA A 49 -19.14 2.35 -9.81
N GLU A 50 -19.79 2.33 -10.98
CA GLU A 50 -20.76 1.29 -11.32
C GLU A 50 -20.09 -0.09 -11.39
N ALA A 51 -20.82 -1.13 -11.01
CA ALA A 51 -20.31 -2.50 -11.07
C ALA A 51 -19.91 -2.89 -12.50
N GLY A 52 -18.70 -3.46 -12.65
CA GLY A 52 -18.12 -3.79 -13.96
C GLY A 52 -17.26 -2.68 -14.57
N SER A 53 -17.14 -1.51 -13.92
CA SER A 53 -16.21 -0.47 -14.34
C SER A 53 -14.76 -0.95 -14.32
N SER A 54 -13.95 -0.48 -15.29
CA SER A 54 -12.51 -0.74 -15.36
C SER A 54 -11.73 0.51 -14.97
N ILE A 55 -10.79 0.37 -14.03
CA ILE A 55 -9.97 1.47 -13.52
C ILE A 55 -8.50 1.10 -13.71
N LEU A 56 -7.74 2.03 -14.29
CA LEU A 56 -6.29 1.92 -14.45
C LEU A 56 -5.62 2.88 -13.46
N VAL A 57 -4.61 2.39 -12.75
CA VAL A 57 -3.73 3.21 -11.92
C VAL A 57 -2.28 3.05 -12.36
N MET A 58 -1.50 4.12 -12.23
CA MET A 58 -0.08 4.11 -12.55
C MET A 58 0.73 3.68 -11.34
N LEU A 59 1.68 2.75 -11.52
CA LEU A 59 2.64 2.36 -10.49
C LEU A 59 4.03 2.83 -10.94
N PRO A 60 4.52 4.00 -10.49
CA PRO A 60 5.65 4.66 -11.14
C PRO A 60 7.01 3.94 -10.98
N ASP A 61 7.26 3.30 -9.84
CA ASP A 61 8.54 2.67 -9.53
C ASP A 61 8.44 1.47 -8.55
N THR A 62 9.55 0.74 -8.42
CA THR A 62 9.72 -0.37 -7.48
C THR A 62 9.95 0.11 -6.05
N GLY A 63 9.43 -0.65 -5.08
CA GLY A 63 9.59 -0.38 -3.65
C GLY A 63 11.02 -0.57 -3.12
N GLU A 64 11.91 -1.24 -3.87
CA GLU A 64 13.30 -1.51 -3.44
C GLU A 64 14.08 -0.22 -3.12
N ARG A 65 13.74 0.87 -3.80
CA ARG A 65 14.39 2.18 -3.60
C ARG A 65 14.01 2.85 -2.28
N TYR A 66 13.02 2.30 -1.57
CA TYR A 66 12.38 2.91 -0.40
C TYR A 66 12.70 2.19 0.91
N LEU A 67 13.60 1.19 0.90
CA LEU A 67 13.99 0.43 2.10
C LEU A 67 14.52 1.31 3.25
N SER A 68 15.10 2.47 2.94
CA SER A 68 15.62 3.42 3.93
C SER A 68 14.65 4.57 4.28
N THR A 69 13.37 4.45 3.89
CA THR A 69 12.36 5.50 4.05
C THR A 69 11.26 5.08 5.03
N PHE A 70 10.32 5.96 5.32
CA PHE A 70 9.20 5.67 6.22
C PHE A 70 8.27 4.54 5.75
N LEU A 71 8.38 4.10 4.48
CA LEU A 71 7.73 2.89 3.99
C LEU A 71 8.12 1.65 4.80
N PHE A 72 9.37 1.58 5.27
CA PHE A 72 9.93 0.44 6.01
C PHE A 72 10.22 0.74 7.48
N GLN A 73 9.87 1.92 7.98
CA GLN A 73 10.23 2.36 9.35
C GLN A 73 9.66 1.46 10.47
N GLU A 74 8.59 0.71 10.20
CA GLU A 74 7.96 -0.21 11.15
C GLU A 74 8.34 -1.68 10.92
N VAL A 75 9.22 -1.96 9.96
CA VAL A 75 9.66 -3.32 9.67
C VAL A 75 10.80 -3.69 10.63
N ALA A 76 10.62 -4.78 11.37
CA ALA A 76 11.67 -5.34 12.20
C ALA A 76 12.77 -5.97 11.33
N GLU A 77 14.03 -5.67 11.65
CA GLU A 77 15.20 -6.26 10.96
C GLU A 77 15.74 -7.52 11.65
N GLY A 78 15.27 -7.80 12.87
CA GLY A 78 15.75 -8.88 13.74
C GLY A 78 15.05 -10.23 13.52
N SER A 79 15.34 -11.18 14.42
CA SER A 79 14.63 -12.46 14.48
C SER A 79 13.20 -12.27 14.99
N ASP A 80 12.28 -13.10 14.50
CA ASP A 80 10.87 -13.13 14.90
C ASP A 80 10.65 -13.90 16.22
N ASP A 81 11.52 -13.71 17.21
CA ASP A 81 11.49 -14.48 18.47
C ASP A 81 10.21 -14.22 19.27
N GLU A 82 9.70 -12.98 19.25
CA GLU A 82 8.44 -12.61 19.89
C GLU A 82 7.24 -13.33 19.24
N TRP A 83 7.26 -13.46 17.91
CA TRP A 83 6.25 -14.19 17.18
C TRP A 83 6.33 -15.70 17.46
N LEU A 84 7.55 -16.28 17.51
CA LEU A 84 7.76 -17.68 17.89
C LEU A 84 7.19 -17.98 19.29
N ALA A 85 7.50 -17.14 20.28
CA ALA A 85 6.98 -17.29 21.64
C ALA A 85 5.44 -17.20 21.69
N SER A 86 4.82 -16.38 20.83
CA SER A 86 3.36 -16.24 20.75
C SER A 86 2.66 -17.54 20.33
N ILE A 87 3.30 -18.32 19.44
CA ILE A 87 2.77 -19.59 18.93
C ILE A 87 2.94 -20.71 19.96
N GLU A 88 4.11 -20.76 20.62
CA GLU A 88 4.40 -21.77 21.65
C GLU A 88 3.48 -21.64 22.88
N GLY A 89 3.04 -20.41 23.19
CA GLY A 89 2.05 -20.13 24.23
C GLY A 89 0.59 -20.48 23.88
N GLY A 90 0.32 -21.03 22.69
CA GLY A 90 -1.03 -21.31 22.21
C GLY A 90 -1.80 -20.06 21.73
N GLY A 91 -1.12 -18.94 21.56
CA GLY A 91 -1.66 -17.73 20.95
C GLY A 91 -1.77 -17.89 19.43
N LYS A 92 -2.89 -17.45 18.86
CA LYS A 92 -3.03 -17.36 17.40
C LYS A 92 -2.12 -16.22 16.92
N PRO A 93 -1.26 -16.41 15.90
CA PRO A 93 -0.40 -15.34 15.41
C PRO A 93 -1.26 -14.19 14.86
N ALA A 94 -0.79 -12.96 15.12
CA ALA A 94 -1.38 -11.71 14.64
C ALA A 94 -1.17 -11.52 13.12
#